data_AF-A0A433JC26-F1
#
_entry.id   AF-A0A433JC26-F1
#
_cell.length_a   1.000
_cell.length_b   1.000
_cell.length_c   1.000
_cell.angle_alpha   90.00
_cell.angle_beta   90.00
_cell.angle_gamma   90.00
#
_symmetry.space_group_name_H-M   'P 1'
#
loop_
_entity.id
_entity.type
_entity.pdbx_description
1 polymer ?
#
loop_
_entity_poly.entity_id
_entity_poly.type
_entity_poly.pdbx_seq_one_letter_code
_entity_poly.pdbx_strand_id
1 'polypeptide(L)'
;MSIRIEAGLRTLVLALYDEAALTAATKGLTGTLGQMAALRETASLASAPARRTVSEEEVMRVLLAARRTRRAILLPDAPLRTSPGSAPGPADAALSGASLRLRRGRLAAWAMRSLSRPGAALV
;
A
#
# COMPACT_ATOMS: atom_id res chain seq x y z
N MET A 1 8.53 -15.66 -12.05
CA MET A 1 8.87 -14.72 -10.96
C MET A 1 8.27 -15.23 -9.66
N SER A 2 8.99 -15.20 -8.55
CA SER A 2 8.50 -15.78 -7.29
C SER A 2 7.42 -14.88 -6.68
N ILE A 3 6.21 -15.43 -6.49
CA ILE A 3 5.01 -14.78 -5.91
C ILE A 3 5.31 -13.99 -4.62
N ARG A 4 6.32 -14.41 -3.85
CA ARG A 4 6.75 -13.74 -2.61
C ARG A 4 7.38 -12.36 -2.83
N ILE A 5 8.17 -12.18 -3.89
CA ILE A 5 8.83 -10.90 -4.20
C ILE A 5 7.78 -9.87 -4.63
N GLU A 6 6.77 -10.30 -5.39
CA GLU A 6 5.64 -9.45 -5.79
C GLU A 6 4.77 -9.05 -4.59
N ALA A 7 4.51 -9.97 -3.67
CA ALA A 7 3.79 -9.68 -2.43
C ALA A 7 4.54 -8.67 -1.55
N GLY A 8 5.87 -8.81 -1.42
CA GLY A 8 6.73 -7.90 -0.67
C GLY A 8 6.72 -6.48 -1.26
N LEU A 9 6.90 -6.36 -2.58
CA LEU A 9 6.84 -5.07 -3.28
C LEU A 9 5.48 -4.40 -3.10
N ARG A 10 4.39 -5.17 -3.22
CA ARG A 10 3.04 -4.65 -3.00
C ARG A 10 2.86 -4.08 -1.60
N THR A 11 3.32 -4.77 -0.56
CA THR A 11 3.22 -4.24 0.81
C THR A 11 4.05 -2.97 1.02
N LEU A 12 5.24 -2.93 0.44
CA LEU A 12 6.15 -1.79 0.52
C LEU A 12 5.57 -0.56 -0.18
N VAL A 13 5.07 -0.72 -1.40
CA VAL A 13 4.44 0.36 -2.18
C VAL A 13 3.25 0.96 -1.42
N LEU A 14 2.40 0.13 -0.82
CA LEU A 14 1.24 0.62 -0.05
C LEU A 14 1.67 1.41 1.18
N ALA A 15 2.69 0.96 1.90
CA ALA A 15 3.19 1.65 3.08
C ALA A 15 3.80 3.02 2.72
N LEU A 16 4.65 3.06 1.69
CA LEU A 16 5.28 4.30 1.23
C LEU A 16 4.25 5.29 0.66
N TYR A 17 3.20 4.80 -0.01
CA TYR A 17 2.19 5.68 -0.60
C TYR A 17 1.37 6.41 0.45
N ASP A 18 0.96 5.74 1.52
CA ASP A 18 0.24 6.39 2.61
C ASP A 18 1.09 7.50 3.26
N GLU A 19 2.39 7.26 3.44
CA GLU A 19 3.33 8.23 4.01
C GLU A 19 3.59 9.42 3.06
N ALA A 20 3.80 9.15 1.78
CA ALA A 20 4.00 10.18 0.77
C ALA A 20 2.74 11.02 0.56
N ALA A 21 1.55 10.42 0.60
CA ALA A 21 0.28 11.13 0.50
C ALA A 21 0.03 12.06 1.69
N LEU A 22 0.36 11.60 2.92
CA LEU A 22 0.31 12.46 4.11
C LEU A 22 1.31 13.61 4.00
N THR A 23 2.52 13.33 3.53
CA THR A 23 3.56 14.34 3.33
C THR A 23 3.13 15.39 2.29
N ALA A 24 2.56 14.95 1.16
CA ALA A 24 2.00 15.84 0.16
C ALA A 24 0.88 16.73 0.73
N ALA A 25 -0.01 16.15 1.54
CA ALA A 25 -1.08 16.91 2.22
C ALA A 25 -0.51 17.96 3.19
N THR A 26 0.52 17.62 3.97
CA THR A 26 1.18 18.58 4.87
C THR A 26 1.88 19.72 4.11
N LYS A 27 2.31 19.46 2.87
CA LYS A 27 2.89 20.46 1.95
C LYS A 27 1.83 21.28 1.21
N GLY A 28 0.55 21.10 1.51
CA GLY A 28 -0.56 21.78 0.83
C GLY A 28 -0.84 21.26 -0.58
N LEU A 29 -0.20 20.16 -1.01
CA LEU A 29 -0.46 19.54 -2.30
C LEU A 29 -1.68 18.63 -2.17
N THR A 30 -2.84 19.18 -2.52
CA THR A 30 -4.13 18.45 -2.49
C THR A 30 -4.57 18.02 -3.89
N GLY A 31 -5.52 17.08 -3.95
CA GLY A 31 -6.11 16.63 -5.21
C GLY A 31 -5.13 15.87 -6.09
N THR A 32 -5.16 16.12 -7.39
CA THR A 32 -4.36 15.40 -8.39
C THR A 32 -2.86 15.66 -8.25
N LEU A 33 -2.46 16.89 -7.88
CA LEU A 33 -1.05 17.25 -7.70
C LEU A 33 -0.43 16.51 -6.50
N GLY A 34 -1.17 16.40 -5.40
CA GLY A 34 -0.74 15.62 -4.24
C GLY A 34 -0.61 14.13 -4.56
N GLN A 35 -1.53 13.58 -5.34
CA GLN A 35 -1.48 12.19 -5.78
C GLN A 35 -0.27 11.92 -6.69
N MET A 36 -0.02 12.78 -7.68
CA MET A 36 1.14 12.64 -8.57
C MET A 36 2.46 12.77 -7.80
N ALA A 37 2.55 13.69 -6.84
CA ALA A 37 3.71 13.83 -5.97
C ALA A 37 3.95 12.55 -5.15
N ALA A 38 2.88 11.98 -4.56
CA ALA A 38 2.97 10.74 -3.80
C ALA A 38 3.38 9.53 -4.67
N LEU A 39 2.88 9.43 -5.91
CA LEU A 39 3.26 8.37 -6.86
C LEU A 39 4.72 8.45 -7.26
N ARG A 40 5.23 9.66 -7.50
CA ARG A 40 6.64 9.88 -7.86
C ARG A 40 7.58 9.52 -6.72
N GLU A 41 7.27 10.01 -5.53
CA GLU A 41 8.06 9.77 -4.33
C GLU A 41 8.10 8.27 -3.99
N THR A 42 6.95 7.60 -4.08
CA THR A 42 6.88 6.15 -3.87
C THR A 42 7.62 5.34 -4.92
N ALA A 43 7.52 5.69 -6.20
CA ALA A 43 8.26 5.02 -7.26
C ALA A 43 9.78 5.12 -7.04
N SER A 44 10.26 6.31 -6.67
CA SER A 44 11.67 6.55 -6.34
C SER A 44 12.12 5.71 -5.13
N LEU A 45 11.37 5.78 -4.02
CA LEU A 45 11.69 5.07 -2.78
C LEU A 45 11.55 3.54 -2.90
N ALA A 46 10.64 3.05 -3.74
CA ALA A 46 10.46 1.62 -3.98
C ALA A 46 11.52 1.01 -4.91
N SER A 47 12.16 1.82 -5.76
CA SER A 47 13.16 1.33 -6.72
C SER A 47 14.42 0.76 -6.04
N ALA A 48 14.88 1.41 -4.96
CA ALA A 48 16.04 0.95 -4.20
C ALA A 48 15.85 -0.45 -3.57
N PRO A 49 14.81 -0.71 -2.76
CA PRO A 49 14.59 -2.03 -2.16
C PRO A 49 14.21 -3.09 -3.21
N ALA A 50 13.56 -2.69 -4.31
CA ALA A 50 13.22 -3.60 -5.41
C ALA A 50 14.43 -3.96 -6.30
N ARG A 51 15.58 -3.29 -6.14
CA ARG A 51 16.79 -3.44 -6.99
C ARG A 51 16.49 -3.30 -8.48
N ARG A 52 15.44 -2.54 -8.83
CA ARG A 52 15.00 -2.27 -10.20
C ARG A 52 14.26 -0.94 -10.24
N THR A 53 14.16 -0.36 -11.42
CA THR A 53 13.32 0.81 -11.63
C THR A 53 11.84 0.42 -11.48
N VAL A 54 11.12 1.18 -10.64
CA VAL A 54 9.68 1.08 -10.45
C VAL A 54 9.06 2.34 -11.05
N SER A 55 8.10 2.17 -11.97
CA SER A 55 7.44 3.31 -12.62
C SER A 55 6.21 3.78 -11.86
N GLU A 56 5.75 5.02 -12.12
CA GLU A 56 4.53 5.57 -11.54
C GLU A 56 3.30 4.71 -11.90
N GLU A 57 3.22 4.20 -13.13
CA GLU A 57 2.13 3.33 -13.61
C GLU A 57 2.13 1.98 -12.89
N GLU A 58 3.31 1.47 -12.55
CA GLU A 58 3.43 0.24 -11.77
C GLU A 58 2.90 0.42 -10.35
N VAL A 59 3.30 1.51 -9.69
CA VAL A 59 2.75 1.90 -8.38
C VAL A 59 1.22 2.04 -8.45
N MET A 60 0.72 2.74 -9.46
CA MET A 60 -0.72 2.91 -9.66
C MET A 60 -1.44 1.56 -9.85
N ARG A 61 -0.89 0.65 -10.65
CA ARG A 61 -1.46 -0.71 -10.83
C ARG A 61 -1.51 -1.47 -9.51
N VAL A 62 -0.47 -1.38 -8.69
CA VAL A 62 -0.42 -2.01 -7.36
C VAL A 62 -1.49 -1.42 -6.44
N LEU A 63 -1.66 -0.10 -6.41
CA LEU A 63 -2.69 0.58 -5.61
C LEU A 63 -4.10 0.15 -6.04
N LEU A 64 -4.38 0.11 -7.34
CA LEU A 64 -5.66 -0.33 -7.89
C LEU A 64 -5.92 -1.81 -7.60
N ALA A 65 -4.92 -2.68 -7.75
CA ALA A 65 -5.02 -4.08 -7.41
C ALA A 65 -5.32 -4.28 -5.90
N ALA A 66 -4.65 -3.51 -5.04
CA ALA A 66 -4.91 -3.51 -3.61
C ALA A 66 -6.34 -3.07 -3.28
N ARG A 67 -6.83 -2.03 -3.94
CA ARG A 67 -8.21 -1.57 -3.80
C ARG A 67 -9.23 -2.62 -4.25
N ARG A 68 -8.97 -3.32 -5.36
CA ARG A 68 -9.83 -4.43 -5.84
C ARG A 68 -9.88 -5.57 -4.84
N THR A 69 -8.73 -5.99 -4.30
CA THR A 69 -8.72 -7.05 -3.27
C THR A 69 -9.41 -6.61 -1.98
N ARG A 70 -9.24 -5.36 -1.54
CA ARG A 70 -9.97 -4.86 -0.36
C ARG A 70 -11.48 -4.87 -0.61
N ARG A 71 -11.93 -4.48 -1.80
CA ARG A 71 -13.35 -4.59 -2.18
C ARG A 71 -13.85 -6.03 -2.17
N ALA A 72 -13.06 -6.97 -2.69
CA ALA A 72 -13.42 -8.39 -2.69
C ALA A 72 -13.42 -9.02 -1.28
N ILE A 73 -12.54 -8.57 -0.37
CA ILE A 73 -12.49 -9.05 1.02
C ILE A 73 -13.64 -8.46 1.85
N LEU A 74 -14.00 -7.20 1.59
CA LEU A 74 -15.09 -6.52 2.31
C LEU A 74 -16.49 -6.88 1.79
N LEU A 75 -16.60 -7.37 0.56
CA LEU A 75 -17.80 -8.00 0.01
C LEU A 75 -17.50 -9.48 -0.27
N PRO A 76 -17.60 -10.38 0.73
CA PRO A 76 -17.62 -11.80 0.45
C PRO A 76 -18.93 -12.13 -0.27
N ASP A 77 -18.83 -12.59 -1.52
CA ASP A 77 -19.86 -13.15 -2.39
C ASP A 77 -21.33 -12.72 -2.14
N ALA A 78 -21.74 -11.68 -2.85
CA ALA A 78 -23.13 -11.55 -3.28
C ALA A 78 -23.14 -11.46 -4.81
N PRO A 79 -23.68 -12.46 -5.53
CA PRO A 79 -23.68 -12.45 -6.98
C PRO A 79 -24.83 -11.56 -7.45
N LEU A 80 -24.66 -10.24 -7.43
CA LEU A 80 -25.66 -9.36 -8.01
C LEU A 80 -25.02 -8.31 -8.92
N ARG A 81 -25.27 -8.56 -10.19
CA ARG A 81 -25.27 -7.65 -11.32
C ARG A 81 -25.70 -6.23 -10.93
N THR A 82 -25.05 -5.27 -11.61
CA THR A 82 -25.59 -3.93 -11.97
C THR A 82 -26.02 -2.99 -10.83
N SER A 83 -25.16 -2.04 -10.46
CA SER A 83 -25.31 -0.59 -10.78
C SER A 83 -24.42 0.29 -9.87
N PRO A 84 -23.93 1.45 -10.36
CA PRO A 84 -23.11 2.36 -9.58
C PRO A 84 -23.99 3.34 -8.79
N GLY A 85 -23.77 3.51 -7.48
CA GLY A 85 -24.44 4.58 -6.75
C GLY A 85 -24.21 4.57 -5.24
N SER A 86 -23.92 5.77 -4.74
CA SER A 86 -23.99 6.24 -3.35
C SER A 86 -22.76 6.17 -2.43
N ALA A 87 -22.54 7.35 -1.83
CA ALA A 87 -21.36 7.88 -1.16
C ALA A 87 -21.12 7.33 0.28
N PRO A 88 -19.91 7.51 0.85
CA PRO A 88 -19.64 7.18 2.24
C PRO A 88 -20.02 8.34 3.17
N GLY A 89 -20.86 8.07 4.17
CA GLY A 89 -21.12 8.97 5.31
C GLY A 89 -20.03 8.88 6.40
N PRO A 90 -19.88 9.91 7.26
CA PRO A 90 -18.82 9.99 8.25
C PRO A 90 -19.31 9.52 9.64
N ALA A 91 -18.84 8.38 10.14
CA ALA A 91 -19.13 7.96 11.52
C ALA A 91 -17.99 7.25 12.28
N ASP A 92 -16.89 6.82 11.64
CA ASP A 92 -15.88 5.97 12.32
C ASP A 92 -14.56 6.70 12.66
N ALA A 93 -14.65 7.90 13.25
CA ALA A 93 -13.46 8.73 13.52
C ALA A 93 -12.79 8.55 14.89
N ALA A 94 -13.30 7.74 15.84
CA ALA A 94 -12.95 8.00 17.25
C ALA A 94 -12.06 7.00 18.01
N LEU A 95 -11.74 5.77 17.55
CA LEU A 95 -11.19 4.75 18.47
C LEU A 95 -9.91 3.97 18.07
N SER A 96 -9.11 4.42 17.10
CA SER A 96 -7.98 3.59 16.61
C SER A 96 -6.61 4.27 16.50
N GLY A 97 -6.33 5.32 17.29
CA GLY A 97 -5.06 6.04 17.20
C GLY A 97 -3.83 5.34 17.82
N ALA A 98 -4.00 4.70 18.98
CA ALA A 98 -2.86 4.25 19.80
C ALA A 98 -2.43 2.79 19.55
N SER A 99 -3.37 1.89 19.29
CA SER A 99 -3.10 0.45 19.14
C SER A 99 -2.53 0.06 17.76
N LEU A 100 -2.76 0.88 16.73
CA LEU A 100 -2.25 0.65 15.38
C LEU A 100 -0.75 0.94 15.24
N ARG A 101 -0.18 1.86 16.04
CA ARG A 101 1.25 2.23 15.98
C ARG A 101 2.17 1.09 16.42
N LEU A 102 1.81 0.39 17.52
CA LEU A 102 2.57 -0.75 18.06
C LEU A 102 2.50 -2.01 17.19
N ARG A 103 1.43 -2.19 16.40
CA ARG A 103 1.31 -3.30 15.44
C ARG A 103 2.07 -3.04 14.14
N ARG A 104 2.09 -1.79 13.66
CA ARG A 104 2.84 -1.38 12.46
C ARG A 104 4.35 -1.55 12.62
N GLY A 105 4.91 -1.18 13.78
CA GLY A 105 6.35 -1.38 14.04
C GLY A 105 6.78 -2.84 13.98
N ARG A 106 5.92 -3.76 14.45
CA ARG A 106 6.20 -5.21 14.38
C ARG A 106 6.07 -5.77 12.97
N LEU A 107 5.13 -5.27 12.16
CA LEU A 107 5.02 -5.67 10.75
C LEU A 107 6.19 -5.17 9.91
N ALA A 108 6.62 -3.92 10.11
CA ALA A 108 7.80 -3.37 9.46
C ALA A 108 9.08 -4.14 9.86
N ALA A 109 9.24 -4.45 11.16
CA ALA A 109 10.35 -5.27 11.64
C ALA A 109 10.31 -6.71 11.08
N TRP A 110 9.12 -7.30 10.94
CA TRP A 110 8.96 -8.64 10.37
C TRP A 110 9.24 -8.66 8.86
N ALA A 111 8.81 -7.62 8.13
CA ALA A 111 9.12 -7.44 6.72
C ALA A 111 10.62 -7.19 6.48
N MET A 112 11.28 -6.38 7.32
CA MET A 112 12.73 -6.21 7.25
C MET A 112 13.47 -7.53 7.56
N ARG A 113 12.96 -8.32 8.51
CA ARG A 113 13.57 -9.61 8.87
C ARG A 113 13.41 -10.69 7.80
N SER A 114 12.36 -10.64 6.98
CA SER A 114 12.19 -11.55 5.85
C SER A 114 13.05 -11.16 4.65
N LEU A 115 13.35 -9.86 4.50
CA LEU A 115 14.27 -9.33 3.49
C LEU A 115 15.75 -9.54 3.87
N SER A 116 16.06 -9.56 5.17
CA SER A 116 17.44 -9.69 5.68
C SER A 116 17.94 -11.12 5.83
N ARG A 117 17.19 -12.14 5.36
CA ARG A 117 17.63 -13.55 5.40
C ARG A 117 18.12 -13.97 4.01
N PRO A 118 19.40 -13.78 3.67
CA PRO A 118 20.00 -14.50 2.56
C PRO A 118 20.15 -15.96 3.00
N GLY A 119 19.59 -16.89 2.22
CA GLY A 119 19.93 -18.30 2.27
C GLY A 119 19.87 -18.97 3.65
N ALA A 120 18.71 -19.49 4.02
CA ALA A 120 18.68 -20.78 4.71
C ALA A 120 18.53 -21.86 3.63
N ALA A 121 19.65 -22.14 2.95
CA ALA A 121 19.90 -23.43 2.34
C ALA A 121 20.44 -24.37 3.43
N LEU A 122 20.20 -25.68 3.23
CA LEU A 122 20.60 -26.86 4.04
C LEU A 122 19.68 -27.11 5.24
N VAL A 123 19.01 -28.25 5.41
CA VAL A 123 19.16 -29.63 4.91
C VAL A 123 17.76 -30.21 4.65
#